data_AF-A0AAV8HJQ3-F1
#
_entry.id   AF-A0AAV8HJQ3-F1
#
_cell.length_a   1.000
_cell.length_b   1.000
_cell.length_c   1.000
_cell.angle_alpha   90.00
_cell.angle_beta   90.00
_cell.angle_gamma   90.00
#
_symmetry.space_group_name_H-M   'P 1'
#
loop_
_entity.id
_entity.type
_entity.pdbx_description
1 polymer ?
#
loop_
_entity_poly.entity_id
_entity_poly.type
_entity_poly.pdbx_seq_one_letter_code
_entity_poly.pdbx_strand_id
1 'polypeptide(L)'
;MGEAGAEYVVESTGVFTDKDKAAAHLKGGAKKVVISAPSKDAPMFVVGVNEKEYKPELDIVSNASCTTNCLAPLAKVINYRFGIVEGLMTTVHSITAASYEDIKAAIKEESKGKLEGILGYTEDDLVSTDFIGDSRSSIFNAKAGIALNDNFVKLVTWYDSEWGYR
;
A
#
# COMPACT_ATOMS: atom_id res chain seq x y z
N MET A 1 -7.83 -28.51 -23.82
CA MET A 1 -7.75 -28.39 -22.35
C MET A 1 -6.35 -28.80 -21.95
N GLY A 2 -5.68 -28.02 -21.10
CA GLY A 2 -4.39 -28.44 -20.53
C GLY A 2 -4.55 -29.72 -19.73
N GLU A 3 -3.46 -30.45 -19.49
CA GLU A 3 -3.49 -31.78 -18.86
C GLU A 3 -4.22 -31.81 -17.51
N ALA A 4 -4.21 -30.69 -16.77
CA ALA A 4 -4.90 -30.56 -15.49
C ALA A 4 -6.39 -30.14 -15.58
N GLY A 5 -6.90 -29.77 -16.77
CA GLY A 5 -8.30 -29.35 -16.95
C GLY A 5 -8.70 -28.03 -16.25
N ALA A 6 -7.75 -27.24 -15.78
CA ALA A 6 -8.02 -26.00 -15.04
C ALA A 6 -8.68 -24.94 -15.94
N GLU A 7 -9.87 -24.47 -15.55
CA GLU A 7 -10.59 -23.41 -16.28
C GLU A 7 -10.18 -22.00 -15.83
N TYR A 8 -9.78 -21.84 -14.57
CA TYR A 8 -9.34 -20.58 -13.98
C TYR A 8 -7.93 -20.74 -13.44
N VAL A 9 -7.05 -19.80 -13.79
CA VAL A 9 -5.65 -19.78 -13.34
C VAL A 9 -5.40 -18.53 -12.53
N VAL A 10 -4.75 -18.69 -11.39
CA VAL A 10 -4.16 -17.58 -10.64
C VAL A 10 -2.68 -17.49 -11.02
N GLU A 11 -2.30 -16.41 -11.68
CA GLU A 11 -0.92 -16.15 -12.06
C GLU A 11 -0.22 -15.43 -10.92
N SER A 12 0.52 -16.20 -10.12
CA SER A 12 1.20 -15.76 -8.90
C SER A 12 2.72 -15.96 -8.93
N THR A 13 3.31 -16.16 -10.10
CA THR A 13 4.77 -16.27 -10.25
C THR A 13 5.46 -14.91 -10.18
N GLY A 14 4.73 -13.83 -10.47
CA GLY A 14 5.29 -12.48 -10.62
C GLY A 14 6.02 -12.24 -11.94
N VAL A 15 6.05 -13.22 -12.86
CA VAL A 15 6.75 -13.12 -14.16
C VAL A 15 5.80 -12.75 -15.30
N PHE A 16 4.57 -13.27 -15.29
CA PHE A 16 3.56 -13.06 -16.32
C PHE A 16 2.53 -11.98 -15.92
N THR A 17 3.01 -10.79 -15.58
CA THR A 17 2.19 -9.68 -15.05
C THR A 17 1.59 -8.75 -16.11
N ASP A 18 1.61 -9.15 -17.38
CA ASP A 18 0.95 -8.44 -18.46
C ASP A 18 0.08 -9.38 -19.29
N LYS A 19 -0.88 -8.83 -20.05
CA LYS A 19 -1.87 -9.63 -20.79
C LYS A 19 -1.22 -10.59 -21.77
N ASP A 20 -0.19 -10.14 -22.50
CA ASP A 20 0.45 -10.95 -23.55
C ASP A 20 1.14 -12.17 -22.96
N LYS A 21 1.86 -11.99 -21.85
CA LYS A 21 2.50 -13.06 -21.10
C LYS A 21 1.47 -13.99 -20.45
N ALA A 22 0.47 -13.44 -19.77
CA ALA A 22 -0.56 -14.21 -19.09
C ALA A 22 -1.45 -15.01 -20.06
N ALA A 23 -1.58 -14.57 -21.33
CA ALA A 23 -2.30 -15.29 -22.38
C ALA A 23 -1.69 -16.66 -22.71
N ALA A 24 -0.45 -16.95 -22.27
CA ALA A 24 0.11 -18.30 -22.34
C ALA A 24 -0.78 -19.33 -21.62
N HIS A 25 -1.42 -18.96 -20.51
CA HIS A 25 -2.36 -19.85 -19.79
C HIS A 25 -3.62 -20.13 -20.60
N LEU A 26 -4.12 -19.14 -21.35
CA LEU A 26 -5.26 -19.33 -22.25
C LEU A 26 -4.92 -20.30 -23.38
N LYS A 27 -3.71 -20.18 -23.96
CA LYS A 27 -3.19 -21.15 -24.94
C LYS A 27 -3.02 -22.55 -24.33
N GLY A 28 -2.66 -22.62 -23.05
CA GLY A 28 -2.61 -23.84 -22.25
C GLY A 28 -3.99 -24.44 -21.94
N GLY A 29 -5.08 -23.78 -22.33
CA GLY A 29 -6.44 -24.27 -22.20
C GLY A 29 -7.22 -23.76 -21.00
N ALA A 30 -6.67 -22.80 -20.24
CA ALA A 30 -7.46 -22.04 -19.27
C ALA A 30 -8.47 -21.14 -19.99
N LYS A 31 -9.59 -20.85 -19.34
CA LYS A 31 -10.60 -19.89 -19.83
C LYS A 31 -10.38 -18.50 -19.26
N LYS A 32 -9.92 -18.42 -18.00
CA LYS A 32 -9.74 -17.17 -17.27
C LYS A 32 -8.41 -17.15 -16.52
N VAL A 33 -7.81 -15.97 -16.42
CA VAL A 33 -6.57 -15.73 -15.67
C VAL A 33 -6.74 -14.53 -14.74
N VAL A 34 -6.34 -14.70 -13.48
CA VAL A 34 -6.25 -13.64 -12.48
C VAL A 34 -4.78 -13.44 -12.11
N ILE A 35 -4.22 -12.29 -12.47
CA ILE A 35 -2.86 -11.90 -12.10
C ILE A 35 -2.88 -11.41 -10.64
N SER A 36 -2.06 -12.00 -9.76
CA SER A 36 -2.02 -11.66 -8.33
C SER A 36 -1.10 -10.48 -7.99
N ALA A 37 -0.85 -9.60 -8.96
CA ALA A 37 0.04 -8.45 -8.86
C ALA A 37 -0.47 -7.33 -9.79
N PRO A 38 0.00 -6.08 -9.62
CA PRO A 38 -0.28 -5.01 -10.56
C PRO A 38 0.07 -5.42 -11.99
N SER A 39 -0.84 -5.11 -12.90
CA SER A 39 -0.64 -5.34 -14.32
C SER A 39 -0.60 -4.00 -15.05
N LYS A 40 0.23 -3.93 -16.09
CA LYS A 40 0.40 -2.71 -16.90
C LYS A 40 -0.77 -2.47 -17.86
N ASP A 41 -1.51 -3.53 -18.23
CA ASP A 41 -2.49 -3.52 -19.33
C ASP A 41 -3.76 -4.34 -19.06
N ALA A 42 -3.71 -5.36 -18.20
CA ALA A 42 -4.91 -6.06 -17.72
C ALA A 42 -5.78 -5.16 -16.83
N PRO A 43 -7.11 -5.12 -17.02
CA PRO A 43 -8.02 -4.42 -16.12
C PRO A 43 -7.86 -4.90 -14.67
N MET A 44 -7.76 -3.95 -13.74
CA MET A 44 -7.55 -4.20 -12.33
C MET A 44 -8.85 -4.07 -11.54
N PHE A 45 -9.11 -5.06 -10.69
CA PHE A 45 -10.28 -5.09 -9.81
C PHE A 45 -9.86 -5.18 -8.36
N VAL A 46 -10.52 -4.40 -7.51
CA VAL A 46 -10.41 -4.45 -6.06
C VAL A 46 -11.81 -4.72 -5.50
N VAL A 47 -11.92 -5.81 -4.76
CA VAL A 47 -13.18 -6.25 -4.16
C VAL A 47 -13.67 -5.22 -3.14
N GLY A 48 -14.94 -4.83 -3.25
CA GLY A 48 -15.57 -3.77 -2.47
C GLY A 48 -15.43 -2.37 -3.08
N VAL A 49 -14.61 -2.21 -4.13
CA VAL A 49 -14.34 -0.93 -4.80
C VAL A 49 -14.99 -0.89 -6.17
N ASN A 50 -14.55 -1.72 -7.10
CA ASN A 50 -14.97 -1.71 -8.50
C ASN A 50 -15.26 -3.10 -9.09
N GLU A 51 -15.38 -4.15 -8.26
CA GLU A 51 -15.63 -5.53 -8.71
C GLU A 51 -16.91 -5.67 -9.56
N LYS A 52 -17.89 -4.78 -9.35
CA LYS A 52 -19.15 -4.75 -10.10
C LYS A 52 -18.98 -4.26 -11.54
N GLU A 53 -17.84 -3.67 -11.88
CA GLU A 53 -17.50 -3.26 -13.25
C GLU A 53 -16.89 -4.42 -14.06
N TYR A 54 -16.64 -5.57 -13.42
CA TYR A 54 -16.17 -6.77 -14.11
C TYR A 54 -17.16 -7.19 -15.19
N LYS A 55 -16.63 -7.55 -16.35
CA LYS A 55 -17.42 -8.07 -17.46
C LYS A 55 -16.98 -9.50 -17.80
N PRO A 56 -17.91 -10.45 -18.01
CA PRO A 56 -17.58 -11.84 -18.29
C PRO A 56 -16.71 -12.06 -19.52
N GLU A 57 -16.56 -11.08 -20.42
CA GLU A 57 -15.70 -11.16 -21.60
C GLU A 57 -14.24 -10.85 -21.28
N LEU A 58 -13.93 -10.37 -20.07
CA LEU A 58 -12.56 -10.16 -19.61
C LEU A 58 -11.94 -11.50 -19.25
N ASP A 59 -11.06 -11.99 -20.11
CA ASP A 59 -10.37 -13.28 -19.93
C ASP A 59 -9.15 -13.20 -19.01
N ILE A 60 -8.51 -12.03 -18.95
CA ILE A 60 -7.33 -11.77 -18.14
C ILE A 60 -7.57 -10.49 -17.34
N VAL A 61 -7.52 -10.60 -16.02
CA VAL A 61 -7.69 -9.49 -15.08
C VAL A 61 -6.58 -9.51 -14.05
N SER A 62 -6.37 -8.38 -13.36
CA SER A 62 -5.45 -8.29 -12.23
C SER A 62 -6.22 -8.00 -10.94
N ASN A 63 -5.79 -8.64 -9.86
CA ASN A 63 -6.28 -8.37 -8.50
C ASN A 63 -5.53 -7.21 -7.81
N ALA A 64 -4.86 -6.36 -8.60
CA ALA A 64 -4.03 -5.25 -8.15
C ALA A 64 -2.90 -5.68 -7.19
N SER A 65 -2.39 -4.75 -6.36
CA SER A 65 -1.44 -5.05 -5.28
C SER A 65 -2.14 -5.18 -3.92
N CYS A 66 -1.44 -5.77 -2.94
CA CYS A 66 -1.88 -5.76 -1.54
C CYS A 66 -2.06 -4.33 -1.00
N THR A 67 -1.17 -3.40 -1.33
CA THR A 67 -1.27 -1.99 -0.93
C THR A 67 -2.50 -1.31 -1.53
N THR A 68 -2.80 -1.57 -2.81
CA THR A 68 -4.01 -1.05 -3.47
C THR A 68 -5.28 -1.60 -2.82
N ASN A 69 -5.32 -2.90 -2.54
CA ASN A 69 -6.46 -3.53 -1.86
C ASN A 69 -6.67 -2.98 -0.43
N CYS A 70 -5.60 -2.57 0.24
CA CYS A 70 -5.68 -1.92 1.55
C CYS A 70 -6.21 -0.47 1.45
N LEU A 71 -5.66 0.33 0.54
CA LEU A 71 -5.97 1.76 0.45
C LEU A 71 -7.31 2.05 -0.24
N ALA A 72 -7.64 1.33 -1.31
CA ALA A 72 -8.75 1.73 -2.18
C ALA A 72 -10.13 1.72 -1.49
N PRO A 73 -10.48 0.75 -0.61
CA PRO A 73 -11.73 0.82 0.15
C PRO A 73 -11.81 2.05 1.06
N LEU A 74 -10.71 2.38 1.75
CA LEU A 74 -10.63 3.56 2.62
C LEU A 74 -10.79 4.85 1.81
N ALA A 75 -10.04 4.97 0.71
CA ALA A 75 -10.13 6.11 -0.19
C ALA A 75 -11.54 6.27 -0.76
N LYS A 76 -12.22 5.16 -1.13
CA LYS A 76 -13.61 5.19 -1.61
C LYS A 76 -14.58 5.76 -0.59
N VAL A 77 -14.50 5.34 0.68
CA VAL A 77 -15.38 5.84 1.75
C VAL A 77 -15.16 7.33 1.98
N ILE A 78 -13.90 7.74 2.12
CA ILE A 78 -13.54 9.15 2.36
C ILE A 78 -13.97 10.02 1.18
N ASN A 79 -13.61 9.62 -0.04
CA ASN A 79 -13.95 10.38 -1.25
C ASN A 79 -15.46 10.50 -1.45
N TYR A 80 -16.21 9.42 -1.23
CA TYR A 80 -17.67 9.44 -1.40
C TYR A 80 -18.36 10.39 -0.41
N ARG A 81 -17.86 10.46 0.84
CA ARG A 81 -18.51 11.25 1.91
C ARG A 81 -18.01 12.70 1.97
N PHE A 82 -16.74 12.93 1.68
CA PHE A 82 -16.07 14.20 1.98
C PHE A 82 -15.35 14.80 0.77
N GLY A 83 -15.10 14.02 -0.28
CA GLY A 83 -14.25 14.40 -1.40
C GLY A 83 -12.76 14.39 -1.02
N ILE A 84 -11.94 13.70 -1.80
CA ILE A 84 -10.48 13.78 -1.68
C ILE A 84 -9.99 14.78 -2.74
N VAL A 85 -9.37 15.89 -2.30
CA VAL A 85 -8.72 16.86 -3.18
C VAL A 85 -7.33 16.37 -3.55
N GLU A 86 -6.55 15.97 -2.54
CA GLU A 86 -5.20 15.40 -2.69
C GLU A 86 -4.99 14.31 -1.62
N GLY A 87 -4.10 13.36 -1.91
CA GLY A 87 -3.76 12.27 -0.99
C GLY A 87 -2.35 11.76 -1.21
N LEU A 88 -1.56 11.72 -0.14
CA LEU A 88 -0.23 11.11 -0.12
C LEU A 88 -0.31 9.79 0.66
N MET A 89 0.30 8.73 0.13
CA MET A 89 0.39 7.44 0.82
C MET A 89 1.82 6.92 0.76
N THR A 90 2.36 6.55 1.92
CA THR A 90 3.64 5.86 2.07
C THR A 90 3.39 4.53 2.74
N THR A 91 3.84 3.45 2.12
CA THR A 91 3.88 2.11 2.72
C THR A 91 5.34 1.69 2.86
N VAL A 92 5.72 1.15 4.01
CA VAL A 92 7.08 0.67 4.28
C VAL A 92 7.02 -0.84 4.41
N HIS A 93 7.52 -1.54 3.40
CA HIS A 93 7.64 -3.00 3.41
C HIS A 93 9.06 -3.38 3.81
N SER A 94 9.18 -4.06 4.95
CA SER A 94 10.49 -4.51 5.41
C SER A 94 10.85 -5.85 4.78
N ILE A 95 12.05 -5.93 4.20
CA ILE A 95 12.62 -7.19 3.66
C ILE A 95 12.94 -8.16 4.80
N THR A 96 13.24 -7.63 5.99
CA THR A 96 13.54 -8.39 7.22
C THR A 96 12.41 -8.22 8.23
N ALA A 97 12.06 -9.28 8.95
CA ALA A 97 11.10 -9.17 10.04
C ALA A 97 11.65 -8.21 11.11
N ALA A 98 10.88 -7.19 11.47
CA ALA A 98 11.18 -6.23 12.53
C ALA A 98 9.89 -5.93 13.29
N SER A 99 9.92 -6.08 14.61
CA SER A 99 8.75 -5.75 15.41
C SER A 99 8.49 -4.24 15.39
N TYR A 100 7.24 -3.84 15.60
CA TYR A 100 6.90 -2.42 15.69
C TYR A 100 7.66 -1.71 16.82
N GLU A 101 7.92 -2.44 17.92
CA GLU A 101 8.71 -1.93 19.05
C GLU A 101 10.17 -1.67 18.65
N ASP A 102 10.79 -2.57 17.89
CA ASP A 102 12.16 -2.38 17.40
C ASP A 102 12.24 -1.17 16.45
N ILE A 103 11.24 -1.00 15.58
CA ILE A 103 11.15 0.14 14.67
C ILE A 103 10.99 1.44 15.46
N LYS A 104 10.09 1.48 16.45
CA LYS A 104 9.91 2.63 17.34
C LYS A 104 11.20 2.97 18.08
N ALA A 105 11.88 1.96 18.63
CA ALA A 105 13.13 2.14 19.37
C ALA A 105 14.22 2.75 18.48
N ALA A 106 14.42 2.21 17.28
CA ALA A 106 15.40 2.71 16.32
C ALA A 106 15.11 4.17 15.89
N ILE A 107 13.84 4.50 15.60
CA ILE A 107 13.44 5.87 15.24
C ILE A 107 13.67 6.82 16.43
N LYS A 108 13.31 6.40 17.64
CA LYS A 108 13.48 7.21 18.87
C LYS A 108 14.96 7.46 19.16
N GLU A 109 15.81 6.46 18.98
CA GLU A 109 17.26 6.58 19.12
C GLU A 109 17.83 7.59 18.11
N GLU A 110 17.56 7.41 16.81
CA GLU A 110 18.10 8.30 15.77
C GLU A 110 17.54 9.73 15.88
N SER A 111 16.28 9.90 16.30
CA SER A 111 15.65 11.22 16.55
C SER A 111 16.34 12.04 17.66
N LYS A 112 16.99 11.35 18.60
CA LYS A 112 17.77 11.97 19.69
C LYS A 112 19.27 11.93 19.42
N GLY A 113 19.68 11.32 18.32
CA GLY A 113 21.06 11.07 17.95
C GLY A 113 21.41 11.86 16.70
N LYS A 114 21.72 11.14 15.61
CA LYS A 114 22.24 11.72 14.38
C LYS A 114 21.25 12.65 13.68
N LEU A 115 19.96 12.51 13.97
CA LEU A 115 18.89 13.30 13.37
C LEU A 115 18.24 14.26 14.36
N GLU A 116 18.90 14.57 15.48
CA GLU A 116 18.41 15.58 16.42
C GLU A 116 18.16 16.91 15.71
N GLY A 117 17.00 17.53 15.98
CA GLY A 117 16.55 18.75 15.32
C GLY A 117 15.97 18.57 13.91
N ILE A 118 16.12 17.38 13.30
CA ILE A 118 15.59 17.05 11.97
C ILE A 118 14.43 16.07 12.08
N LEU A 119 14.61 14.98 12.82
CA LEU A 119 13.61 13.94 13.07
C LEU A 119 13.09 14.07 14.50
N GLY A 120 11.78 14.22 14.65
CA GLY A 120 11.05 14.15 15.90
C GLY A 120 10.43 12.77 16.13
N TYR A 121 10.15 12.48 17.39
CA TYR A 121 9.45 11.28 17.84
C TYR A 121 8.39 11.67 18.88
N THR A 122 7.17 11.18 18.74
CA THR A 122 6.10 11.38 19.72
C THR A 122 5.25 10.12 19.93
N GLU A 123 4.81 9.95 21.17
CA GLU A 123 3.81 8.96 21.62
C GLU A 123 2.54 9.66 22.15
N ASP A 124 2.43 10.96 21.95
CA ASP A 124 1.27 11.75 22.39
C ASP A 124 0.15 11.67 21.35
N ASP A 125 -1.09 11.83 21.83
CA ASP A 125 -2.29 11.81 20.99
C ASP A 125 -2.49 13.19 20.31
N LEU A 126 -1.59 13.50 19.38
CA LEU A 126 -1.50 14.79 18.69
C LEU A 126 -2.24 14.80 17.34
N VAL A 127 -2.71 15.99 16.96
CA VAL A 127 -3.35 16.30 15.68
C VAL A 127 -2.55 17.34 14.89
N SER A 128 -2.96 17.64 13.65
CA SER A 128 -2.19 18.50 12.74
C SER A 128 -1.84 19.87 13.30
N THR A 129 -2.72 20.49 14.10
CA THR A 129 -2.51 21.84 14.66
C THR A 129 -1.39 21.90 15.70
N ASP A 130 -1.08 20.77 16.34
CA ASP A 130 -0.04 20.70 17.37
C ASP A 130 1.37 20.82 16.79
N PHE A 131 1.51 20.67 15.48
CA PHE A 131 2.79 20.73 14.77
C PHE A 131 3.03 22.09 14.07
N ILE A 132 2.10 23.04 14.16
CA ILE A 132 2.25 24.35 13.50
C ILE A 132 3.46 25.09 14.11
N GLY A 133 4.40 25.49 13.26
CA GLY A 133 5.64 26.16 13.64
C GLY A 133 6.75 25.23 14.14
N ASP A 134 6.56 23.91 14.05
CA ASP A 134 7.63 22.95 14.33
C ASP A 134 8.69 23.00 13.22
N SER A 135 9.95 23.20 13.59
CA SER A 135 11.05 23.34 12.64
C SER A 135 11.62 22.00 12.17
N ARG A 136 11.19 20.88 12.74
CA ARG A 136 11.67 19.55 12.36
C ARG A 136 11.06 19.15 11.01
N SER A 137 11.86 18.52 10.16
CA SER A 137 11.43 18.10 8.82
C SER A 137 10.51 16.88 8.83
N SER A 138 10.48 16.12 9.94
CA SER A 138 9.64 14.93 10.10
C SER A 138 9.45 14.63 11.57
N ILE A 139 8.22 14.40 12.03
CA ILE A 139 7.89 14.02 13.41
C ILE A 139 7.09 12.71 13.38
N PHE A 140 7.77 11.60 13.68
CA PHE A 140 7.15 10.29 13.72
C PHE A 140 6.17 10.17 14.89
N ASN A 141 4.91 9.82 14.60
CA ASN A 141 3.89 9.54 15.61
C ASN A 141 3.74 8.03 15.78
N ALA A 142 4.27 7.53 16.90
CA ALA A 142 4.34 6.12 17.24
C ALA A 142 2.99 5.48 17.60
N LYS A 143 1.97 6.28 17.94
CA LYS A 143 0.61 5.78 18.22
C LYS A 143 -0.28 5.78 16.98
N ALA A 144 0.01 6.63 16.00
CA ALA A 144 -0.79 6.74 14.77
C ALA A 144 -0.45 5.65 13.73
N GLY A 145 0.72 5.01 13.87
CA GLY A 145 1.09 3.86 13.05
C GLY A 145 0.47 2.54 13.52
N ILE A 146 0.59 1.51 12.70
CA ILE A 146 0.10 0.16 13.02
C ILE A 146 1.00 -0.89 12.36
N ALA A 147 1.35 -1.94 13.09
CA ALA A 147 1.94 -3.14 12.52
C ALA A 147 0.89 -4.24 12.40
N LEU A 148 0.73 -4.78 11.20
CA LEU A 148 -0.14 -5.94 10.95
C LEU A 148 0.60 -7.25 11.20
N ASN A 149 1.90 -7.26 10.93
CA ASN A 149 2.86 -8.32 11.23
C ASN A 149 4.28 -7.75 11.16
N ASP A 150 5.28 -8.57 11.48
CA ASP A 150 6.69 -8.15 11.53
C ASP A 150 7.28 -7.73 10.16
N ASN A 151 6.55 -7.91 9.07
CA ASN A 151 6.97 -7.50 7.72
C ASN A 151 6.10 -6.39 7.10
N PHE A 152 5.02 -6.01 7.77
CA PHE A 152 4.03 -5.09 7.23
C PHE A 152 3.59 -4.07 8.28
N VAL A 153 4.13 -2.86 8.15
CA VAL A 153 3.89 -1.74 9.06
C VAL A 153 3.44 -0.50 8.31
N LYS A 154 2.57 0.27 8.94
CA LYS A 154 2.23 1.64 8.57
C LYS A 154 2.89 2.57 9.57
N LEU A 155 3.80 3.41 9.09
CA LEU A 155 4.40 4.48 9.86
C LEU A 155 3.71 5.79 9.51
N VAL A 156 3.44 6.63 10.51
CA VAL A 156 2.83 7.94 10.33
C VAL A 156 3.81 8.99 10.83
N THR A 157 4.08 9.98 10.00
CA THR A 157 4.90 11.14 10.36
C THR A 157 4.18 12.43 9.99
N TRP A 158 4.38 13.45 10.80
CA TRP A 158 3.90 14.81 10.58
C TRP A 158 5.04 15.72 10.17
N TYR A 159 4.73 16.80 9.47
CA TYR A 159 5.66 17.90 9.25
C TYR A 159 4.84 19.16 8.97
N ASP A 160 5.32 20.31 9.45
CA ASP A 160 4.80 21.60 9.01
C ASP A 160 5.41 21.91 7.63
N SER A 161 4.57 21.96 6.61
CA SER A 161 5.01 22.19 5.22
C SER A 161 5.60 23.57 4.98
N GLU A 162 5.27 24.56 5.82
CA GLU A 162 5.78 25.92 5.67
C GLU A 162 7.05 26.17 6.49
N TRP A 163 7.17 25.51 7.65
CA TRP A 163 8.25 25.76 8.62
C TRP A 163 9.35 24.71 8.63
N GLY A 164 9.01 23.42 8.53
CA GLY A 164 9.98 22.31 8.58
C GLY A 164 10.86 22.16 7.33
N TYR A 165 10.61 22.96 6.28
CA TYR A 165 11.37 23.01 5.03
C TYR A 165 12.29 24.24 4.91
N ARG A 166 12.21 25.20 5.84
CA ARG A 166 12.99 26.46 5.81
C ARG A 166 14.33 26.35 6.53
#